data_AF-A0AAV4CEW4-F1
#
_entry.id   AF-A0AAV4CEW4-F1
#
_cell.length_a   1.000
_cell.length_b   1.000
_cell.length_c   1.000
_cell.angle_alpha   90.00
_cell.angle_beta   90.00
_cell.angle_gamma   90.00
#
_symmetry.space_group_name_H-M   'P 1'
#
loop_
_entity.id
_entity.type
_entity.pdbx_description
1 polymer ?
#
loop_
_entity_poly.entity_id
_entity_poly.type
_entity_poly.pdbx_seq_one_letter_code
_entity_poly.pdbx_strand_id
1 'polypeptide(L)' 'MTDGLEDHLGTVSIGGRPITNLRFADDIDGLAGNECELASLVEQLDKASSNFGMEISAEKTKIMANSKEPSKKEIKVNG' A
#
# COMPACT_ATOMS: atom_id res chain seq x y z
N MET A 1 -3.25 -9.43 9.30
CA MET A 1 -3.08 -7.99 9.05
C MET A 1 -4.29 -7.42 8.33
N THR A 2 -5.48 -7.54 8.91
CA THR A 2 -6.62 -6.69 8.50
C THR A 2 -6.45 -5.29 9.13
N ASP A 3 -5.80 -5.25 10.29
CA ASP A 3 -5.55 -4.07 11.12
C ASP A 3 -4.78 -2.95 10.39
N GLY A 4 -3.93 -3.28 9.41
CA GLY A 4 -3.18 -2.28 8.62
C GLY A 4 -3.99 -1.62 7.50
N LEU A 5 -5.24 -2.04 7.30
CA LEU A 5 -6.12 -1.61 6.20
C LEU A 5 -7.47 -1.09 6.70
N GLU A 6 -7.73 -1.18 8.00
CA GLU A 6 -9.04 -0.94 8.61
C GLU A 6 -9.54 0.49 8.40
N ASP A 7 -8.62 1.47 8.41
CA ASP A 7 -8.93 2.88 8.21
C ASP A 7 -8.83 3.34 6.74
N HIS A 8 -8.42 2.45 5.82
CA HIS A 8 -8.22 2.80 4.43
C HIS A 8 -9.51 2.65 3.61
N LEU A 9 -10.20 3.77 3.39
CA LEU A 9 -11.35 3.84 2.49
C LEU A 9 -10.86 3.89 1.04
N GLY A 10 -10.58 2.70 0.47
CA GLY A 10 -10.00 2.55 -0.86
C GLY A 10 -10.76 3.33 -1.94
N THR A 11 -10.04 4.19 -2.66
CA THR A 11 -10.61 5.05 -3.72
C THR A 11 -10.64 4.39 -5.10
N VAL A 12 -9.97 3.24 -5.25
CA VAL A 12 -10.01 2.43 -6.47
C VAL A 12 -11.18 1.46 -6.38
N SER A 13 -12.00 1.38 -7.44
CA SER A 13 -13.11 0.43 -7.49
C SER A 13 -13.07 -0.45 -8.75
N ILE A 14 -13.45 -1.72 -8.58
CA ILE A 14 -13.58 -2.70 -9.65
C ILE A 14 -15.02 -3.22 -9.60
N GLY A 15 -15.76 -3.06 -10.70
CA GLY A 15 -17.17 -3.46 -10.76
C GLY A 15 -18.05 -2.79 -9.69
N GLY A 16 -17.73 -1.55 -9.31
CA GLY A 16 -18.46 -0.79 -8.28
C GLY A 16 -18.12 -1.18 -6.84
N ARG A 17 -17.11 -2.02 -6.61
CA ARG A 17 -16.63 -2.40 -5.27
C ARG A 17 -15.28 -1.76 -4.98
N PRO A 18 -15.10 -1.05 -3.85
CA PRO A 18 -13.79 -0.50 -3.49
C PRO A 18 -12.81 -1.64 -3.20
N ILE A 19 -11.61 -1.54 -3.76
CA ILE A 19 -10.52 -2.48 -3.56
C ILE A 19 -9.35 -1.71 -2.96
N THR A 20 -8.89 -2.15 -1.80
CA THR A 20 -7.83 -1.52 -1.01
C THR A 20 -6.47 -2.16 -1.24
N ASN A 21 -6.45 -3.48 -1.50
CA ASN A 21 -5.23 -4.24 -1.70
C ASN A 21 -5.50 -5.53 -2.47
N LEU A 22 -4.44 -6.09 -3.05
CA LEU A 22 -4.35 -7.45 -3.52
C LEU A 22 -3.29 -8.17 -2.70
N ARG A 23 -3.59 -9.37 -2.21
CA ARG A 23 -2.63 -10.16 -1.42
C ARG A 23 -2.47 -11.55 -2.02
N PHE A 24 -1.24 -11.98 -2.20
CA PHE A 24 -0.90 -13.33 -2.60
C PHE A 24 0.29 -13.83 -1.79
N ALA A 25 0.09 -14.89 -1.01
CA ALA A 25 1.08 -15.37 -0.04
C ALA A 25 1.55 -14.24 0.93
N ASP A 26 2.84 -13.91 0.87
CA ASP A 26 3.51 -12.83 1.60
C ASP A 26 3.55 -11.50 0.84
N ASP A 27 3.29 -11.50 -0.47
CA ASP A 27 3.23 -10.28 -1.27
C ASP A 27 1.89 -9.56 -1.09
N ILE A 28 1.96 -8.22 -1.01
CA ILE A 28 0.81 -7.33 -0.92
C ILE A 28 1.00 -6.13 -1.87
N ASP A 29 -0.01 -5.88 -2.69
CA ASP A 29 -0.12 -4.68 -3.52
C ASP A 29 -1.19 -3.75 -2.93
N GLY A 30 -0.79 -2.57 -2.45
CA GLY A 30 -1.71 -1.53 -1.99
C GLY A 30 -2.29 -0.74 -3.17
N LEU A 31 -3.60 -0.45 -3.13
CA LEU A 31 -4.30 0.32 -4.17
C LEU A 31 -4.84 1.64 -3.60
N ALA A 32 -4.57 2.71 -4.32
CA ALA A 32 -4.99 4.07 -4.00
C ALA A 32 -5.15 4.89 -5.29
N GLY A 33 -6.01 5.90 -5.27
CA GLY A 33 -6.31 6.76 -6.42
C GLY A 33 -5.27 7.85 -6.63
N ASN A 34 -4.40 8.09 -5.64
CA ASN A 34 -3.31 9.06 -5.72
C ASN A 34 -2.12 8.65 -4.85
N GLU A 35 -0.96 9.28 -5.10
CA GLU A 35 0.30 8.97 -4.40
C GLU A 35 0.26 9.32 -2.90
N CYS A 36 -0.48 10.34 -2.47
CA CYS A 36 -0.56 10.72 -1.05
C CYS A 36 -1.29 9.64 -0.25
N GLU A 37 -2.42 9.17 -0.77
CA GLU A 37 -3.20 8.09 -0.20
C GLU A 37 -2.39 6.78 -0.18
N LEU A 38 -1.66 6.47 -1.25
CA LEU A 38 -0.77 5.30 -1.29
C LEU A 38 0.33 5.37 -0.23
N ALA A 39 0.93 6.54 -0.02
CA ALA A 39 1.96 6.73 0.99
C ALA A 39 1.42 6.53 2.42
N SER A 40 0.24 7.08 2.72
CA SER A 40 -0.41 6.88 4.02
C SER A 40 -0.79 5.41 4.25
N LEU A 41 -1.25 4.72 3.20
CA LEU A 41 -1.55 3.29 3.27
C LEU A 41 -0.31 2.47 3.63
N VAL A 42 0.84 2.75 2.99
CA VAL A 42 2.08 2.02 3.28
C VAL A 42 2.60 2.33 4.69
N GLU A 43 2.51 3.57 5.16
CA GLU A 43 2.88 3.92 6.54
C GLU A 43 2.03 3.15 7.58
N GLN A 44 0.74 2.99 7.32
CA GLN A 44 -0.15 2.18 8.17
C GLN A 44 0.22 0.70 8.14
N LEU A 45 0.52 0.16 6.95
CA LEU A 45 0.95 -1.23 6.80
C LEU A 45 2.27 -1.51 7.52
N ASP A 46 3.26 -0.61 7.44
CA ASP A 46 4.56 -0.73 8.11
C ASP A 46 4.42 -0.67 9.64
N LYS A 47 3.56 0.23 10.13
CA LYS A 47 3.24 0.32 11.56
C LYS A 47 2.49 -0.92 12.05
N ALA A 48 1.59 -1.47 11.24
CA ALA A 48 0.87 -2.69 11.60
C ALA A 48 1.80 -3.90 11.57
N SER A 49 2.67 -4.03 10.56
CA SER A 49 3.58 -5.16 10.42
C SER A 49 4.61 -5.22 11.54
N SER A 50 5.16 -4.08 11.95
CA SER A 50 6.12 -4.00 13.04
C SER A 50 5.55 -4.49 14.38
N ASN A 51 4.25 -4.28 14.63
CA ASN A 51 3.57 -4.84 15.81
C ASN A 51 3.53 -6.38 15.83
N PHE A 52 3.65 -7.03 14.67
CA PHE A 52 3.73 -8.48 14.54
C PHE A 52 5.17 -8.99 14.36
N GLY A 53 6.18 -8.13 14.53
CA GLY A 53 7.59 -8.48 14.30
C GLY A 53 7.93 -8.71 12.82
N MET A 54 7.14 -8.13 11.91
CA MET A 54 7.33 -8.21 10.46
C MET A 54 7.81 -6.87 9.90
N GLU A 55 8.50 -6.93 8.77
CA GLU A 55 9.15 -5.78 8.13
C GLU A 55 8.76 -5.72 6.64
N ILE A 56 8.55 -4.50 6.13
CA ILE A 56 8.32 -4.25 4.71
C ILE A 56 9.65 -3.83 4.09
N SER A 57 10.14 -4.61 3.13
CA SER A 57 11.42 -4.35 2.48
C SER A 57 11.37 -3.11 1.58
N ALA A 58 12.15 -2.07 1.89
CA ALA A 58 12.32 -0.90 1.02
C ALA A 58 12.87 -1.26 -0.36
N GLU A 59 13.78 -2.23 -0.43
CA GLU A 59 14.39 -2.65 -1.70
C GLU A 59 13.36 -3.25 -2.66
N LYS A 60 12.41 -4.04 -2.13
CA LYS A 60 11.40 -4.73 -2.93
C LYS A 60 10.17 -3.87 -3.20
N THR A 61 9.86 -2.92 -2.33
CA THR A 61 8.68 -2.07 -2.42
C THR A 61 8.83 -1.02 -3.52
N LYS A 62 7.86 -0.96 -4.44
CA LYS A 62 7.88 -0.03 -5.58
C LYS A 62 6.53 0.63 -5.78
N ILE A 63 6.57 1.91 -6.16
CA ILE A 63 5.37 2.62 -6.65
C ILE A 63 5.18 2.28 -8.13
N MET A 64 3.95 1.91 -8.46
CA MET A 64 3.51 1.73 -9.84
C MET A 64 2.27 2.56 -10.10
N ALA A 65 2.19 3.16 -11.28
CA ALA A 65 1.03 3.91 -11.73
C ALA A 65 0.63 3.45 -13.13
N ASN A 66 -0.67 3.43 -13.42
CA ASN A 66 -1.19 3.18 -14.77
C ASN A 66 -1.06 4.43 -15.67
N SER A 67 0.04 5.15 -15.54
CA SER A 67 0.33 6.40 -16.24
C SER A 67 1.70 6.32 -16.88
N LYS A 68 1.91 7.06 -17.97
CA LYS A 68 3.23 7.14 -18.64
C LYS A 68 4.22 8.01 -17.86
N GLU A 69 3.74 8.84 -16.93
CA GLU A 69 4.62 9.63 -16.09
C GLU A 69 5.12 8.78 -14.90
N PRO A 70 6.43 8.81 -14.62
CA PRO A 70 6.97 8.17 -13.43
C PRO A 70 6.42 8.86 -12.18
N SER A 71 6.14 8.06 -11.15
CA SER A 71 5.72 8.56 -9.85
C SER A 71 6.79 9.49 -9.27
N LYS A 72 6.38 10.64 -8.74
CA LYS A 72 7.32 11.67 -8.25
C LYS A 72 7.63 11.52 -6.76
N LYS A 73 6.85 10.73 -6.03
CA LYS A 73 7.07 10.46 -4.61
C LYS A 73 7.85 9.18 -4.39
N GLU A 74 8.68 9.19 -3.35
CA GLU A 74 9.23 8.00 -2.73
C GLU A 74 8.31 7.60 -1.57
N ILE A 75 8.02 6.30 -1.46
CA ILE A 75 7.38 5.74 -0.27
C ILE A 75 8.46 5.45 0.76
N LYS A 76 8.20 5.81 2.01
CA LYS A 76 9.09 5.54 3.14
C LYS A 76 8.57 4.32 3.88
N VAL A 77 9.40 3.29 3.96
CA VAL A 77 9.24 2.14 4.85
C VAL A 77 10.50 2.04 5.70
N ASN A 78 10.38 1.53 6.92
CA ASN A 78 11.49 1.56 7.88
C ASN A 78 12.46 0.37 7.73
N GLY A 79 12.15 -0.59 6.84
CA GLY A 79 12.92 -1.81 6.64
C GLY A 79 13.34 -2.12 5.21
#